data_AF-A0A545SAD4-F1
#
_entry.id   AF-A0A545SAD4-F1
#
_cell.length_a   1.000
_cell.length_b   1.000
_cell.length_c   1.000
_cell.angle_alpha   90.00
_cell.angle_beta   90.00
_cell.angle_gamma   90.00
#
_symmetry.space_group_name_H-M   'P 1'
#
loop_
_entity.id
_entity.type
_entity.pdbx_description
1 polymer ?
#
loop_
_entity_poly.entity_id
_entity_poly.type
_entity_poly.pdbx_seq_one_letter_code
_entity_poly.pdbx_strand_id
1 'polypeptide(L)' 'MNPLKGAYTGLLSALAPLAFARLWLKGRDNPAYRERWGERLGHGPDLPKRPRLWVHAV' A
#
# COMPACT_ATOMS: atom_id res chain seq x y z
N MET A 1 -15.35 -18.69 -16.00
CA MET A 1 -14.72 -17.46 -15.45
C MET A 1 -15.81 -16.46 -15.15
N ASN A 2 -15.93 -15.97 -13.91
CA ASN A 2 -17.00 -15.01 -13.57
C ASN A 2 -16.59 -13.63 -14.12
N PRO A 3 -17.28 -13.07 -15.13
CA PRO A 3 -16.83 -11.86 -15.83
C PRO A 3 -16.74 -10.64 -14.90
N LEU A 4 -17.62 -10.58 -13.89
CA LEU A 4 -17.61 -9.55 -12.85
C LEU A 4 -16.33 -9.58 -12.01
N LYS A 5 -15.75 -10.77 -11.76
CA LYS A 5 -14.47 -10.88 -11.05
C LYS A 5 -13.32 -10.32 -11.89
N GLY A 6 -13.31 -10.58 -13.21
CA GLY A 6 -12.30 -10.04 -14.12
C GLY A 6 -12.35 -8.52 -14.21
N ALA A 7 -13.55 -7.96 -14.39
CA ALA A 7 -13.76 -6.51 -14.42
C ALA A 7 -13.39 -5.84 -13.09
N TYR A 8 -13.81 -6.43 -11.96
CA TYR A 8 -13.49 -5.92 -10.63
C TYR A 8 -11.98 -5.91 -10.38
N THR A 9 -11.29 -7.03 -10.64
CA THR A 9 -9.84 -7.13 -10.48
C THR A 9 -9.10 -6.19 -11.42
N GLY A 10 -9.54 -6.08 -12.68
CA GLY A 10 -8.96 -5.15 -13.66
C GLY A 10 -9.10 -3.69 -13.22
N LEU A 11 -10.29 -3.28 -12.77
CA LEU A 11 -10.53 -1.95 -12.25
C LEU A 11 -9.68 -1.66 -11.02
N LEU A 12 -9.64 -2.59 -10.06
CA LEU A 12 -8.83 -2.45 -8.85
C LEU A 12 -7.34 -2.32 -9.18
N SER A 13 -6.86 -3.12 -10.14
CA SER A 13 -5.47 -3.11 -10.59
C SER A 13 -5.12 -1.81 -11.31
N ALA A 14 -6.06 -1.21 -12.05
CA ALA A 14 -5.88 0.08 -12.71
C ALA A 14 -5.96 1.26 -11.73
N LEU A 15 -6.80 1.16 -10.69
CA LEU A 15 -6.94 2.19 -9.66
C LEU A 15 -5.76 2.21 -8.67
N ALA A 16 -5.11 1.07 -8.43
CA ALA A 16 -3.96 0.98 -7.55
C ALA A 16 -2.82 1.95 -7.92
N PRO A 17 -2.27 1.98 -9.16
CA PRO A 17 -1.22 2.93 -9.53
C PRO A 17 -1.70 4.38 -9.51
N LEU A 18 -2.99 4.64 -9.79
CA LEU A 18 -3.56 5.99 -9.69
C LEU A 18 -3.56 6.51 -8.25
N ALA A 19 -3.82 5.65 -7.27
CA ALA A 19 -3.72 6.01 -5.86
C ALA A 19 -2.27 6.38 -5.48
N PHE A 20 -1.28 5.61 -5.94
CA PHE A 20 0.14 5.92 -5.74
C PHE A 20 0.56 7.23 -6.43
N ALA A 21 0.10 7.47 -7.66
CA ALA A 21 0.36 8.73 -8.37
C ALA A 21 -0.22 9.94 -7.61
N ARG A 22 -1.44 9.81 -7.06
CA ARG A 22 -2.05 10.85 -6.22
C ARG A 22 -1.25 11.11 -4.95
N LEU A 23 -0.78 10.05 -4.27
CA LEU A 23 0.07 10.18 -3.09
C LEU A 23 1.41 10.83 -3.41
N TRP A 24 1.98 10.54 -4.58
CA TRP A 24 3.22 11.18 -5.05
C TRP A 24 3.05 12.68 -5.28
N LEU A 25 1.93 13.08 -5.90
CA LEU A 25 1.57 14.50 -6.08
C LEU A 25 1.40 15.20 -4.73
N LYS A 26 0.68 14.59 -3.78
CA LYS A 26 0.54 15.13 -2.41
C LYS A 26 1.88 15.16 -1.66
N GLY A 27 2.76 14.22 -1.98
CA GLY A 27 4.10 14.13 -1.45
C GLY A 27 5.05 15.23 -1.90
N ARG A 28 4.61 16.08 -2.85
CA ARG A 28 5.33 17.29 -3.25
C ARG A 28 5.30 18.35 -2.14
N ASP A 29 4.17 18.48 -1.44
CA ASP A 29 4.02 19.37 -0.29
C ASP A 29 4.41 18.69 1.03
N ASN A 30 4.31 17.36 1.10
CA ASN A 30 4.61 16.57 2.30
C ASN A 30 5.54 15.40 1.96
N PRO A 31 6.87 15.56 1.99
CA PRO A 31 7.83 14.53 1.54
C PRO A 31 7.68 13.19 2.27
N ALA A 32 7.21 13.18 3.52
CA ALA A 32 6.91 11.97 4.29
C ALA A 32 5.91 11.00 3.61
N TYR A 33 5.09 11.48 2.66
CA TYR A 33 4.21 10.62 1.86
C TYR A 33 4.95 9.84 0.78
N ARG A 34 6.17 10.23 0.40
CA ARG A 34 7.03 9.52 -0.56
C ARG A 34 7.99 8.56 0.13
N GLU A 35 8.13 8.69 1.44
CA GLU A 35 8.97 7.82 2.25
C GLU A 35 8.24 6.53 2.63
N ARG A 36 9.03 5.47 2.88
CA ARG A 36 8.57 4.21 3.46
C ARG A 36 7.46 3.51 2.66
N TRP A 37 7.38 3.74 1.35
CA TRP A 37 6.48 2.99 0.46
C TRP A 37 6.73 1.48 0.54
N GLY A 38 7.99 1.07 0.68
CA GLY A 38 8.37 -0.31 0.92
C GLY A 38 7.64 -0.88 2.13
N GLU A 39 7.77 -0.26 3.30
CA GLU A 39 7.11 -0.73 4.53
C GLU A 39 5.58 -0.76 4.39
N ARG A 40 4.97 0.24 3.73
CA ARG A 40 3.53 0.29 3.47
C ARG A 40 3.06 -0.84 2.54
N LEU A 41 3.90 -1.24 1.59
CA LEU A 41 3.69 -2.36 0.70
C LEU A 41 4.10 -3.71 1.33
N GLY A 42 4.43 -3.74 2.62
CA GLY A 42 4.84 -4.94 3.33
C GLY A 42 6.30 -5.34 3.12
N HIS A 43 7.10 -4.52 2.45
CA HIS A 43 8.54 -4.69 2.33
C HIS A 43 9.19 -4.09 3.58
N GLY A 44 9.36 -4.93 4.59
CA GLY A 44 10.04 -4.60 5.83
C GLY A 44 11.17 -5.59 6.12
N PRO A 45 12.01 -5.31 7.12
CA PRO A 45 13.03 -6.26 7.55
C PRO A 45 12.38 -7.54 8.08
N ASP A 46 13.07 -8.66 7.91
CA ASP A 46 12.67 -9.92 8.52
C ASP A 46 12.69 -9.77 10.04
N LEU A 47 11.50 -9.88 10.64
CA LEU A 47 11.34 -9.78 12.08
C LEU A 47 11.55 -11.17 12.71
N PRO A 48 12.25 -11.26 13.86
CA PRO A 48 12.48 -12.53 14.54
C PRO A 48 11.17 -13.25 14.86
N LYS A 49 11.16 -14.59 14.73
CA LYS A 49 10.02 -15.46 15.02
C LYS A 49 9.84 -15.62 16.54
N ARG A 50 9.30 -14.59 17.20
CA ARG A 50 8.97 -14.54 18.63
C ARG A 50 7.54 -14.03 18.83
N PRO A 51 6.87 -14.32 19.97
CA PRO A 51 5.57 -13.72 20.30
C PRO A 51 5.59 -12.19 20.16
N ARG A 52 4.52 -11.61 19.61
CA ARG A 52 4.45 -10.17 19.29
C ARG A 52 3.18 -9.57 19.88
N LEU A 53 3.31 -8.39 20.46
CA LEU A 53 2.18 -7.54 20.79
C LEU A 53 1.83 -6.71 19.56
N TRP A 54 0.58 -6.81 19.08
CA TRP A 54 0.08 -5.91 18.06
C TRP A 54 -0.49 -4.67 18.74
N VAL A 55 0.17 -3.53 18.55
CA VAL A 55 -0.31 -2.24 19.03
C VAL A 55 -0.88 -1.49 17.83
N HIS A 56 -2.18 -1.27 17.85
CA HIS A 56 -2.82 -0.34 16.92
C HIS A 56 -2.73 1.07 17.52
N ALA A 57 -1.94 1.95 16.90
CA ALA A 57 -1.91 3.37 17.23
C ALA A 57 -2.83 4.11 16.24
N VAL A 58 -3.77 4.90 16.76
CA VAL A 58 -4.73 5.73 16.02
C VAL A 58 -4.20 7.15 15.90
#